data_AF-A0A2E2VZT9-F1
#
_entry.id   AF-A0A2E2VZT9-F1
#
_cell.length_a   1.000
_cell.length_b   1.000
_cell.length_c   1.000
_cell.angle_alpha   90.00
_cell.angle_beta   90.00
_cell.angle_gamma   90.00
#
_symmetry.space_group_name_H-M   'P 1'
#
loop_
_entity.id
_entity.type
_entity.pdbx_description
1 polymer ?
#
loop_
_entity_poly.entity_id
_entity_poly.type
_entity_poly.pdbx_seq_one_letter_code
_entity_poly.pdbx_strand_id
1 'polypeptide(L)'
;MDISYKDSKLRKLCENSREANRKLGADSAGKLQRRLSELDAADNVDELIAGNPHPLEGDRSAQFSLALAGGKRLVFTPDHDPVPLKDDKGIKWSAVTAVTIIYIGDYHD
;
A
#
# COMPACT_ATOMS: atom_id res chain seq x y z
N MET A 1 0.71 9.81 -6.88
CA MET A 1 2.05 9.65 -6.26
C MET A 1 2.89 8.61 -6.99
N ASP A 2 4.23 8.58 -6.81
CA ASP A 2 5.09 7.57 -7.44
C ASP A 2 4.96 6.20 -6.75
N ILE A 3 4.82 5.13 -7.56
CA ILE A 3 4.62 3.76 -7.05
C ILE A 3 5.70 2.83 -7.59
N SER A 4 6.50 2.27 -6.68
CA SER A 4 7.46 1.21 -6.94
C SER A 4 7.02 -0.12 -6.31
N TYR A 5 7.70 -1.21 -6.65
CA TYR A 5 7.37 -2.56 -6.18
C TYR A 5 8.61 -3.25 -5.67
N LYS A 6 8.52 -3.89 -4.49
CA LYS A 6 9.62 -4.66 -3.91
C LYS A 6 10.12 -5.78 -4.82
N ASP A 7 9.22 -6.38 -5.60
CA ASP A 7 9.57 -7.41 -6.56
C ASP A 7 8.62 -7.47 -7.77
N SER A 8 9.01 -8.25 -8.77
CA SER A 8 8.24 -8.46 -9.99
C SER A 8 6.94 -9.23 -9.79
N LYS A 9 6.80 -10.00 -8.70
CA LYS A 9 5.56 -10.72 -8.39
C LYS A 9 4.47 -9.75 -7.91
N LEU A 10 4.83 -8.80 -7.05
CA LEU A 10 3.93 -7.74 -6.59
C LEU A 10 3.54 -6.83 -7.74
N ARG A 11 4.50 -6.42 -8.56
CA ARG A 11 4.23 -5.66 -9.79
C ARG A 11 3.21 -6.38 -10.69
N LYS A 12 3.46 -7.66 -10.99
CA LYS A 12 2.55 -8.48 -11.81
C LYS A 12 1.17 -8.60 -11.18
N LEU A 13 1.07 -8.73 -9.86
CA LEU A 13 -0.21 -8.80 -9.16
C LEU A 13 -1.01 -7.50 -9.29
N CYS A 14 -0.33 -6.35 -9.35
CA CYS A 14 -0.95 -5.03 -9.52
C CYS A 14 -1.34 -4.75 -10.98
N GLU A 15 -0.50 -5.11 -11.94
CA GLU A 15 -0.68 -4.78 -13.36
C GLU A 15 -1.52 -5.81 -14.13
N ASN A 16 -1.70 -7.03 -13.61
CA ASN A 16 -2.42 -8.10 -14.31
C ASN A 16 -3.68 -8.53 -13.55
N SER A 17 -4.84 -8.06 -14.02
CA SER A 17 -6.13 -8.35 -13.38
C SER A 17 -6.45 -9.84 -13.33
N ARG A 18 -6.04 -10.65 -14.33
CA ARG A 18 -6.27 -12.11 -14.30
C ARG A 18 -5.47 -12.76 -13.17
N GLU A 19 -4.23 -12.35 -12.97
CA GLU A 19 -3.38 -12.85 -11.88
C GLU A 19 -3.91 -12.39 -10.52
N ALA A 20 -4.35 -11.13 -10.39
CA ALA A 20 -4.99 -10.61 -9.19
C ALA A 20 -6.25 -11.41 -8.82
N ASN A 21 -7.14 -11.64 -9.79
CA ASN A 21 -8.36 -12.43 -9.59
C ASN A 21 -8.03 -13.86 -9.14
N ARG A 22 -7.05 -14.50 -9.76
CA ARG A 22 -6.65 -15.87 -9.44
C ARG A 22 -6.10 -16.01 -8.02
N LYS A 23 -5.32 -15.03 -7.55
CA LYS A 23 -4.64 -15.09 -6.26
C LYS A 23 -5.44 -14.51 -5.09
N LEU A 24 -6.22 -13.46 -5.35
CA LEU A 24 -6.89 -12.69 -4.30
C LEU A 24 -8.41 -12.89 -4.30
N GLY A 25 -8.98 -13.44 -5.38
CA GLY A 25 -10.41 -13.44 -5.63
C GLY A 25 -10.90 -12.11 -6.23
N ALA A 26 -12.10 -12.13 -6.81
CA ALA A 26 -12.64 -10.99 -7.57
C ALA A 26 -12.81 -9.71 -6.74
N ASP A 27 -13.31 -9.83 -5.51
CA ASP A 27 -13.55 -8.68 -4.65
C ASP A 27 -12.24 -7.97 -4.26
N SER A 28 -11.23 -8.73 -3.87
CA SER A 28 -9.92 -8.18 -3.52
C SER A 28 -9.16 -7.67 -4.73
N ALA A 29 -9.28 -8.33 -5.89
CA ALA A 29 -8.70 -7.83 -7.13
C ALA A 29 -9.32 -6.49 -7.54
N GLY A 30 -10.65 -6.37 -7.46
CA GLY A 30 -11.35 -5.11 -7.73
C GLY A 30 -10.97 -4.00 -6.76
N LYS A 31 -10.86 -4.30 -5.45
CA LYS A 31 -10.37 -3.33 -4.47
C LYS A 31 -8.90 -2.97 -4.69
N LEU A 32 -8.04 -3.93 -5.04
CA LEU A 32 -6.63 -3.67 -5.34
C LEU A 32 -6.49 -2.62 -6.44
N GLN A 33 -7.23 -2.77 -7.54
CA GLN A 33 -7.21 -1.78 -8.63
C GLN A 33 -7.66 -0.40 -8.16
N ARG A 34 -8.72 -0.31 -7.33
CA ARG A 34 -9.17 0.97 -6.75
C ARG A 34 -8.09 1.61 -5.88
N ARG A 35 -7.42 0.84 -5.01
CA ARG A 35 -6.34 1.37 -4.15
C ARG A 35 -5.16 1.85 -4.98
N LEU A 36 -4.80 1.16 -6.05
CA LEU A 36 -3.74 1.60 -6.96
C LEU A 36 -4.10 2.91 -7.66
N SER A 37 -5.34 3.06 -8.14
CA SER A 37 -5.80 4.31 -8.73
C SER A 37 -5.85 5.48 -7.72
N GLU A 38 -6.23 5.20 -6.47
CA GLU A 38 -6.21 6.22 -5.41
C GLU A 38 -4.79 6.65 -5.05
N LEU A 39 -3.84 5.72 -4.99
CA LEU A 39 -2.42 6.04 -4.81
C LEU A 39 -1.90 6.90 -5.97
N ASP A 40 -2.20 6.51 -7.21
CA ASP A 40 -1.78 7.25 -8.41
C ASP A 40 -2.30 8.69 -8.40
N ALA A 41 -3.56 8.88 -8.00
CA ALA A 41 -4.23 10.18 -7.99
C ALA A 41 -3.91 11.08 -6.78
N ALA A 42 -3.50 10.52 -5.64
CA ALA A 42 -3.18 11.30 -4.44
C ALA A 42 -1.80 11.97 -4.53
N ASP A 43 -1.69 13.17 -3.94
CA ASP A 43 -0.43 13.90 -3.88
C ASP A 43 0.49 13.34 -2.79
N ASN A 44 -0.09 12.81 -1.71
CA ASN A 44 0.64 12.19 -0.59
C ASN A 44 -0.21 11.13 0.13
N VAL A 45 0.41 10.37 1.04
CA VAL A 45 -0.26 9.26 1.76
C VAL A 45 -1.43 9.71 2.65
N ASP A 46 -1.40 10.92 3.22
CA ASP A 46 -2.48 11.40 4.12
C ASP A 46 -3.80 11.71 3.37
N GLU A 47 -3.77 11.79 2.03
CA GLU A 47 -4.98 11.98 1.20
C GLU A 47 -5.75 10.68 0.95
N LEU A 48 -5.18 9.53 1.30
CA LEU A 48 -5.85 8.24 1.17
C LEU A 48 -6.96 8.15 2.22
N ILE A 49 -8.21 8.01 1.78
CA ILE A 49 -9.38 7.89 2.66
C ILE A 49 -9.93 6.47 2.67
N ALA A 50 -9.92 5.80 1.52
CA ALA A 50 -10.60 4.53 1.34
C ALA A 50 -9.72 3.34 1.75
N GLY A 51 -10.38 2.30 2.29
CA GLY A 51 -9.68 1.08 2.68
C GLY A 51 -9.07 1.14 4.08
N ASN A 52 -9.65 1.87 5.03
CA ASN A 52 -9.15 1.93 6.41
C ASN A 52 -7.62 2.18 6.47
N PRO A 53 -7.14 3.30 5.91
CA PRO A 53 -5.73 3.66 5.84
C PRO A 53 -5.17 3.86 7.25
N HIS A 54 -4.08 3.18 7.57
CA HIS A 54 -3.37 3.37 8.84
C HIS A 54 -1.91 2.93 8.75
N PRO A 55 -1.00 3.59 9.51
CA PRO A 55 0.32 3.04 9.77
C PRO A 55 0.18 1.74 10.57
N LEU A 56 1.11 0.82 10.34
CA LEU A 56 1.25 -0.38 11.13
C LEU A 56 2.12 -0.10 12.36
N GLU A 57 2.13 -1.01 13.33
CA GLU A 57 2.79 -0.83 14.62
C GLU A 57 3.89 -1.88 14.83
N GLY A 58 4.66 -1.72 15.92
CA GLY A 58 5.70 -2.66 16.32
C GLY A 58 6.84 -2.79 15.32
N ASP A 59 7.19 -4.02 14.98
CA ASP A 59 8.22 -4.38 13.99
C ASP A 59 7.88 -3.91 12.56
N ARG A 60 6.61 -3.51 12.33
CA ARG A 60 6.11 -3.00 11.06
C ARG A 60 5.80 -1.51 11.08
N SER A 61 6.29 -0.78 12.09
CA SER A 61 6.07 0.68 12.27
C SER A 61 6.47 1.56 11.07
N ALA A 62 7.30 1.07 10.15
CA ALA A 62 7.66 1.75 8.91
C ALA A 62 6.70 1.48 7.73
N GLN A 63 5.61 0.74 7.95
CA GLN A 63 4.70 0.27 6.91
C GLN A 63 3.31 0.91 7.05
N PHE A 64 2.59 1.00 5.93
CA PHE A 64 1.25 1.53 5.84
C PHE A 64 0.32 0.53 5.17
N SER A 65 -0.93 0.43 5.64
CA SER A 65 -1.87 -0.61 5.24
C SER A 65 -3.15 -0.04 4.68
N LEU A 66 -3.60 -0.62 3.56
CA LEU A 66 -4.91 -0.41 2.96
C LEU A 66 -5.68 -1.74 2.88
N ALA A 67 -6.93 -1.74 3.33
CA ALA A 67 -7.85 -2.86 3.31
C ALA A 67 -8.33 -3.22 1.90
N LEU A 68 -8.31 -4.52 1.61
CA LEU A 68 -8.97 -5.18 0.49
C LEU A 68 -10.23 -5.91 1.00
N ALA A 69 -10.55 -7.10 0.48
CA ALA A 69 -11.67 -7.92 0.93
C ALA A 69 -11.18 -9.17 1.67
N GLY A 70 -11.99 -9.65 2.63
CA GLY A 70 -11.73 -10.89 3.38
C GLY A 70 -10.35 -10.90 4.06
N GLY A 71 -10.08 -9.93 4.94
CA GLY A 71 -8.83 -9.84 5.72
C GLY A 71 -7.61 -9.28 4.98
N LYS A 72 -7.64 -9.29 3.64
CA LYS A 72 -6.48 -8.97 2.81
C LYS A 72 -6.13 -7.49 2.83
N ARG A 73 -4.83 -7.20 2.69
CA ARG A 73 -4.26 -5.85 2.71
C ARG A 73 -3.33 -5.64 1.52
N LEU A 74 -3.27 -4.39 1.05
CA LEU A 74 -2.14 -3.84 0.31
C LEU A 74 -1.27 -3.10 1.33
N VAL A 75 0.02 -3.38 1.36
CA VAL A 75 0.97 -2.76 2.29
C VAL A 75 2.15 -2.16 1.54
N PHE A 76 2.53 -0.95 1.93
CA PHE A 76 3.66 -0.22 1.35
C PHE A 76 4.51 0.49 2.42
N THR A 77 5.69 0.96 2.02
CA THR A 77 6.60 1.81 2.80
C THR A 77 6.90 3.10 2.02
N PRO A 78 7.38 4.18 2.66
CA PRO A 78 7.90 5.34 1.95
C PRO A 78 9.06 4.94 1.04
N ASP A 79 9.13 5.55 -0.15
CA ASP A 79 10.24 5.44 -1.09
C ASP A 79 10.97 6.79 -1.16
N HIS A 80 11.63 7.14 -0.05
CA HIS A 80 12.32 8.43 0.15
C HIS A 80 13.66 8.19 0.83
N ASP A 81 14.68 8.94 0.43
CA ASP A 81 15.98 8.99 1.10
C ASP A 81 16.42 10.46 1.29
N PRO A 82 16.37 11.01 2.52
CA PRO A 82 15.92 10.36 3.76
C PRO A 82 14.39 10.21 3.85
N VAL A 83 13.92 9.22 4.61
CA VAL A 83 12.49 9.08 4.94
C VAL A 83 12.02 10.31 5.72
N PRO A 84 10.90 10.96 5.34
CA PRO A 84 10.40 12.14 6.05
C PRO A 84 9.88 11.76 7.44
N LEU A 85 10.44 12.37 8.48
CA LEU A 85 10.07 12.14 9.87
C LEU A 85 9.40 13.36 10.50
N LYS A 86 8.58 13.11 11.50
CA LYS A 86 8.07 14.08 12.48
C LYS A 86 9.12 14.29 13.57
N ASP A 87 8.88 15.27 14.43
CA ASP A 87 9.76 15.58 15.58
C ASP A 87 9.89 14.40 16.56
N ASP A 88 8.85 13.55 16.66
CA ASP A 88 8.82 12.34 17.47
C ASP A 88 9.46 11.11 16.80
N LYS A 89 10.09 11.31 15.63
CA LYS A 89 10.70 10.27 14.77
C LYS A 89 9.70 9.31 14.11
N GLY A 90 8.39 9.53 14.25
CA GLY A 90 7.39 8.85 13.43
C GLY A 90 7.45 9.32 11.98
N ILE A 91 7.01 8.50 11.03
CA ILE A 91 6.96 8.90 9.62
C ILE A 91 5.93 10.03 9.44
N LYS A 92 6.32 11.08 8.73
CA LYS A 92 5.44 12.17 8.32
C LYS A 92 4.74 11.80 7.02
N TRP A 93 3.66 11.02 7.11
CA TRP A 93 2.91 10.50 5.96
C TRP A 93 2.39 11.57 4.99
N SER A 94 2.03 12.75 5.47
CA SER A 94 1.71 13.95 4.63
C SER A 94 2.86 14.43 3.75
N ALA A 95 4.10 14.00 3.99
CA ALA A 95 5.26 14.30 3.15
C ALA A 95 5.71 13.11 2.31
N VAL A 96 5.00 11.98 2.36
CA VAL A 96 5.33 10.78 1.57
C VAL A 96 4.60 10.86 0.23
N THR A 97 5.35 11.19 -0.82
CA THR A 97 4.87 11.33 -2.22
C THR A 97 5.31 10.19 -3.14
N ALA A 98 6.00 9.19 -2.59
CA ALA A 98 6.53 8.04 -3.30
C ALA A 98 6.51 6.84 -2.37
N VAL A 99 6.06 5.69 -2.86
CA VAL A 99 5.86 4.48 -2.05
C VAL A 99 6.33 3.22 -2.75
N THR A 100 6.82 2.26 -1.98
CA THR A 100 7.12 0.91 -2.46
C THR A 100 6.07 -0.07 -1.94
N ILE A 101 5.33 -0.72 -2.83
CA ILE A 101 4.44 -1.83 -2.45
C ILE A 101 5.30 -3.03 -2.07
N ILE A 102 5.15 -3.49 -0.82
CA ILE A 102 5.98 -4.55 -0.23
C ILE A 102 5.22 -5.84 0.06
N TYR A 103 3.89 -5.80 0.09
CA TYR A 103 3.06 -6.97 0.37
C TYR A 103 1.61 -6.77 -0.09
N ILE A 104 1.01 -7.84 -0.63
CA ILE A 104 -0.43 -7.93 -0.91
C ILE A 104 -0.90 -9.34 -0.54
N GLY A 105 -1.84 -9.46 0.40
CA GLY A 105 -2.28 -10.77 0.87
C GLY A 105 -3.05 -10.69 2.19
N ASP A 106 -3.34 -11.86 2.76
CA ASP A 106 -4.04 -11.97 4.04
C ASP A 106 -3.08 -11.72 5.20
N TYR A 107 -3.36 -10.70 5.99
CA TYR A 107 -2.46 -10.25 7.05
C TYR A 107 -2.79 -10.88 8.42
N HIS A 108 -3.83 -11.71 8.49
CA HIS A 108 -4.29 -12.36 9.73
C HIS A 108 -3.88 -13.83 9.88
N ASP A 109 -3.02 -14.34 8.99
CA ASP A 109 -2.41 -15.68 9.10
C ASP A 109 -1.03 -15.64 9.77
#